data_AF-A0A963VQY5-F1
#
_entry.id   AF-A0A963VQY5-F1
#
_cell.length_a   1.000
_cell.length_b   1.000
_cell.length_c   1.000
_cell.angle_alpha   90.00
_cell.angle_beta   90.00
_cell.angle_gamma   90.00
#
_symmetry.space_group_name_H-M   'P 1'
#
loop_
_entity.id
_entity.type
_entity.pdbx_description
1 polymer ?
#
loop_
_entity_poly.entity_id
_entity_poly.type
_entity_poly.pdbx_seq_one_letter_code
_entity_poly.pdbx_strand_id
1 'polypeptide(L)'
;MDHTPLPLPALHASHGGVWLREGEGQTRGLSKGEAIMAAADTPLLILNAPLVASRLGYPDLSGLDVLELFAFIHPARFMVPTPKGLAHALGLAEPASDDDVPRLLQQAAGALVATCASAGWAEREGAWSALQSLARLRWPWAQILSPQLPRPERAEKWLFSRLPEWEETAERAQPAQVSLTAEEVAERLEQLTGQDAEQREGQRLYAVEAAHLFAPRPREAAPHILLAQAGTGIGKTLGYLAPASLWAEKSGGTVWVSTFTKNLQRQLRQESRRAWPERRADGSQPVVVRKGRENYLCLLNLEDALQGGFGGRAAILAQLVARWAAFSQDGDMIG
;
A
#
# COMPACT_ATOMS: atom_id res chain seq x y z
N MET A 1 -10.93 -19.26 9.82
CA MET A 1 -11.70 -20.06 8.84
C MET A 1 -10.76 -21.17 8.42
N ASP A 2 -11.14 -22.43 8.59
CA ASP A 2 -10.31 -23.57 8.18
C ASP A 2 -10.39 -23.69 6.67
N HIS A 3 -9.37 -23.21 5.97
CA HIS A 3 -9.22 -23.41 4.53
C HIS A 3 -8.39 -24.67 4.32
N THR A 4 -8.84 -25.54 3.42
CA THR A 4 -8.08 -26.75 3.06
C THR A 4 -6.73 -26.32 2.48
N PRO A 5 -5.60 -26.77 3.06
CA PRO A 5 -4.28 -26.50 2.52
C PRO A 5 -4.17 -26.99 1.07
N LEU A 6 -3.47 -26.25 0.22
CA LEU A 6 -3.21 -26.70 -1.15
C LEU A 6 -2.14 -27.80 -1.11
N PRO A 7 -2.42 -29.05 -1.50
CA PRO A 7 -1.52 -30.19 -1.27
C PRO A 7 -0.42 -30.27 -2.35
N LEU A 8 0.19 -29.14 -2.65
CA LEU A 8 1.33 -29.05 -3.55
C LEU A 8 2.65 -29.07 -2.76
N PRO A 9 3.73 -29.61 -3.32
CA PRO A 9 5.03 -29.59 -2.66
C PRO A 9 5.45 -28.15 -2.34
N ALA A 10 5.96 -27.92 -1.13
CA ALA A 10 6.34 -26.59 -0.64
C ALA A 10 7.78 -26.57 -0.16
N LEU A 11 8.56 -25.60 -0.63
CA LEU A 11 9.99 -25.47 -0.35
C LEU A 11 10.29 -24.16 0.35
N HIS A 12 11.04 -24.26 1.46
CA HIS A 12 11.59 -23.13 2.17
C HIS A 12 13.11 -23.24 2.23
N ALA A 13 13.82 -22.17 1.87
CA ALA A 13 15.27 -22.07 2.03
C ALA A 13 15.61 -20.81 2.81
N SER A 14 16.33 -20.98 3.93
CA SER A 14 16.79 -19.90 4.79
C SER A 14 18.30 -19.96 4.99
N HIS A 15 18.85 -19.18 5.92
CA HIS A 15 20.23 -19.37 6.35
C HIS A 15 20.42 -20.62 7.23
N GLY A 16 19.35 -21.07 7.91
CA GLY A 16 19.37 -22.20 8.84
C GLY A 16 19.25 -23.57 8.16
N GLY A 17 18.81 -23.62 6.91
CA GLY A 17 18.62 -24.88 6.20
C GLY A 17 17.69 -24.77 4.99
N VAL A 18 17.34 -25.94 4.46
CA VAL A 18 16.36 -26.08 3.39
C VAL A 18 15.36 -27.17 3.80
N TRP A 19 14.08 -26.91 3.62
CA TRP A 19 13.00 -27.80 4.04
C TRP A 19 11.98 -27.96 2.93
N LEU A 20 11.55 -29.20 2.70
CA LEU A 20 10.54 -29.56 1.73
C LEU A 20 9.43 -30.34 2.42
N ARG A 21 8.19 -30.02 2.06
CA ARG A 21 7.01 -30.80 2.42
C ARG A 21 6.33 -31.24 1.14
N GLU A 22 6.21 -32.54 0.92
CA GLU A 22 5.56 -33.13 -0.25
C GLU A 22 4.10 -33.44 0.06
N GLY A 23 3.16 -32.80 -0.66
CA GLY A 23 1.73 -32.99 -0.45
C GLY A 23 1.31 -32.83 1.02
N GLU A 24 0.56 -33.79 1.56
CA GLU A 24 0.16 -33.79 2.98
C GLU A 24 1.18 -34.46 3.92
N GLY A 25 2.34 -34.89 3.40
CA GLY A 25 3.39 -35.60 4.14
C GLY A 25 4.09 -34.76 5.22
N GLN A 26 5.12 -35.30 5.87
CA GLN A 26 5.90 -34.53 6.87
C GLN A 26 6.93 -33.60 6.19
N THR A 27 7.25 -32.48 6.85
CA THR A 27 8.37 -31.64 6.40
C THR A 27 9.68 -32.37 6.68
N ARG A 28 10.60 -32.39 5.71
CA ARG A 28 11.95 -32.94 5.87
C ARG A 28 13.01 -31.91 5.49
N GLY A 29 14.15 -31.96 6.18
CA GLY A 29 15.33 -31.21 5.79
C GLY A 29 15.95 -31.77 4.51
N LEU A 30 16.53 -30.89 3.69
CA LEU A 30 17.18 -31.21 2.42
C LEU A 30 18.60 -30.65 2.35
N SER A 31 19.45 -31.32 1.59
CA SER A 31 20.63 -30.68 1.00
C SER A 31 20.22 -29.72 -0.13
N LYS A 32 21.12 -28.78 -0.48
CA LYS A 32 20.88 -27.88 -1.62
C LYS A 32 20.69 -28.62 -2.94
N GLY A 33 21.44 -29.71 -3.16
CA GLY A 33 21.34 -30.52 -4.38
C GLY A 33 19.96 -31.16 -4.53
N GLU A 34 19.44 -31.77 -3.46
CA GLU A 34 18.09 -32.34 -3.45
C GLU A 34 17.00 -31.29 -3.68
N ALA A 35 17.17 -30.10 -3.10
CA ALA A 35 16.21 -29.01 -3.28
C ALA A 35 16.18 -28.48 -4.72
N ILE A 36 17.34 -28.40 -5.38
CA ILE A 36 17.44 -28.03 -6.80
C ILE A 36 16.76 -29.08 -7.67
N MET A 37 17.00 -30.37 -7.41
CA MET A 37 16.34 -31.46 -8.14
C MET A 37 14.82 -31.39 -7.99
N ALA A 38 14.32 -31.23 -6.75
CA ALA A 38 12.89 -31.10 -6.49
C ALA A 38 12.26 -29.91 -7.23
N ALA A 39 12.99 -28.79 -7.32
CA ALA A 39 12.52 -27.59 -8.02
C ALA A 39 12.52 -27.72 -9.55
N ALA A 40 13.36 -28.60 -10.12
CA ALA A 40 13.39 -28.86 -11.55
C ALA A 40 12.24 -29.79 -12.00
N ASP A 41 11.82 -30.72 -11.13
CA ASP A 41 10.85 -31.76 -11.49
C ASP A 41 9.39 -31.27 -11.47
N THR A 42 9.00 -30.50 -10.45
CA THR A 42 7.61 -30.08 -10.25
C THR A 42 7.49 -28.64 -9.79
N PRO A 43 6.39 -27.93 -10.12
CA PRO A 43 6.14 -26.60 -9.56
C PRO A 43 6.00 -26.68 -8.03
N LEU A 44 6.91 -26.01 -7.33
CA LEU A 44 6.89 -25.93 -5.87
C LEU A 44 6.20 -24.65 -5.40
N LEU A 45 5.47 -24.72 -4.30
CA LEU A 45 5.08 -23.54 -3.51
C LEU A 45 6.33 -22.94 -2.87
N ILE A 46 6.58 -21.67 -3.16
CA ILE A 46 7.76 -20.94 -2.70
C ILE A 46 7.33 -19.55 -2.24
N LEU A 47 8.03 -18.98 -1.29
CA LEU A 47 7.87 -17.58 -0.92
C LEU A 47 9.10 -16.80 -1.39
N ASN A 48 8.90 -15.81 -2.28
CA ASN A 48 9.98 -14.99 -2.83
C ASN A 48 11.00 -15.85 -3.62
N ALA A 49 10.59 -16.29 -4.81
CA ALA A 49 11.41 -17.13 -5.68
C ALA A 49 12.82 -16.55 -5.94
N PRO A 50 13.04 -15.23 -6.16
CA PRO A 50 14.39 -14.66 -6.27
C PRO A 50 15.26 -14.89 -5.03
N LEU A 51 14.69 -14.74 -3.83
CA LEU A 51 15.42 -14.99 -2.59
C LEU A 51 15.78 -16.47 -2.47
N VAL A 52 14.84 -17.38 -2.73
CA VAL A 52 15.09 -18.83 -2.66
C VAL A 52 16.10 -19.27 -3.71
N ALA A 53 16.02 -18.76 -4.95
CA ALA A 53 17.01 -18.97 -6.01
C ALA A 53 18.42 -18.60 -5.54
N SER A 54 18.56 -17.42 -4.91
CA SER A 54 19.83 -16.95 -4.34
C SER A 54 20.35 -17.87 -3.23
N ARG A 55 19.46 -18.39 -2.35
CA ARG A 55 19.85 -19.30 -1.25
C ARG A 55 20.35 -20.65 -1.76
N LEU A 56 19.70 -21.17 -2.81
CA LEU A 56 20.06 -22.43 -3.44
C LEU A 56 21.26 -22.31 -4.37
N GLY A 57 21.57 -21.10 -4.86
CA GLY A 57 22.57 -20.91 -5.92
C GLY A 57 22.07 -21.42 -7.28
N TYR A 58 20.74 -21.40 -7.47
CA TYR A 58 20.08 -21.89 -8.68
C TYR A 58 19.31 -20.72 -9.31
N PRO A 59 19.88 -20.06 -10.34
CA PRO A 59 19.23 -18.94 -11.00
C PRO A 59 17.94 -19.39 -11.69
N ASP A 60 17.01 -18.45 -11.89
CA ASP A 60 15.78 -18.67 -12.65
C ASP A 60 14.86 -19.78 -12.10
N LEU A 61 14.85 -19.94 -10.77
CA LEU A 61 13.91 -20.79 -10.06
C LEU A 61 12.46 -20.44 -10.45
N SER A 62 11.81 -21.36 -11.16
CA SER A 62 10.39 -21.29 -11.50
C SER A 62 9.58 -22.04 -10.45
N GLY A 63 8.51 -21.42 -9.99
CA GLY A 63 7.66 -22.01 -8.97
C GLY A 63 6.37 -21.22 -8.77
N LEU A 64 5.51 -21.73 -7.91
CA LEU A 64 4.30 -21.09 -7.46
C LEU A 64 4.65 -20.11 -6.33
N ASP A 65 5.09 -18.91 -6.72
CA ASP A 65 5.46 -17.87 -5.75
C ASP A 65 4.22 -17.33 -5.05
N VAL A 66 4.12 -17.58 -3.74
CA VAL A 66 2.98 -17.19 -2.92
C VAL A 66 2.87 -15.67 -2.78
N LEU A 67 3.97 -14.91 -2.93
CA LEU A 67 3.89 -13.44 -2.97
C LEU A 67 3.22 -12.93 -4.24
N GLU A 68 3.45 -13.57 -5.38
CA GLU A 68 2.78 -13.21 -6.63
C GLU A 68 1.27 -13.53 -6.54
N LEU A 69 0.91 -14.67 -5.95
CA LEU A 69 -0.49 -15.01 -5.69
C LEU A 69 -1.14 -14.00 -4.73
N PHE A 70 -0.47 -13.65 -3.64
CA PHE A 70 -0.97 -12.65 -2.70
C PHE A 70 -1.20 -11.31 -3.40
N ALA A 71 -0.24 -10.83 -4.20
CA ALA A 71 -0.37 -9.58 -4.95
C ALA A 71 -1.53 -9.60 -5.96
N PHE A 72 -1.81 -10.77 -6.55
CA PHE A 72 -2.95 -10.94 -7.44
C PHE A 72 -4.30 -10.92 -6.71
N ILE A 73 -4.40 -11.60 -5.55
CA ILE A 73 -5.64 -11.76 -4.78
C ILE A 73 -5.96 -10.52 -3.93
N HIS A 74 -4.95 -9.92 -3.32
CA HIS A 74 -5.07 -8.75 -2.46
C HIS A 74 -4.24 -7.58 -3.03
N PRO A 75 -4.61 -7.05 -4.22
CA PRO A 75 -3.93 -5.90 -4.79
C PRO A 75 -3.98 -4.70 -3.84
N ALA A 76 -2.89 -3.93 -3.79
CA ALA A 76 -2.74 -2.75 -2.92
C ALA A 76 -2.85 -3.01 -1.40
N ARG A 77 -2.85 -4.28 -0.95
CA ARG A 77 -2.73 -4.62 0.47
C ARG A 77 -1.28 -4.81 0.86
N PHE A 78 -0.83 -4.08 1.88
CA PHE A 78 0.53 -4.25 2.40
C PHE A 78 0.69 -5.59 3.12
N MET A 79 1.81 -6.26 2.86
CA MET A 79 2.29 -7.38 3.65
C MET A 79 3.81 -7.31 3.77
N VAL A 80 4.36 -7.75 4.91
CA VAL A 80 5.80 -7.98 5.01
C VAL A 80 6.12 -9.27 4.24
N PRO A 81 7.07 -9.28 3.28
CA PRO A 81 7.32 -10.44 2.40
C PRO A 81 8.17 -11.52 3.09
N THR A 82 7.73 -11.97 4.27
CA THR A 82 8.34 -13.02 5.09
C THR A 82 7.29 -14.05 5.49
N PRO A 83 7.66 -15.26 5.93
CA PRO A 83 6.70 -16.25 6.38
C PRO A 83 5.77 -15.72 7.48
N LYS A 84 6.33 -15.04 8.50
CA LYS A 84 5.54 -14.40 9.56
C LYS A 84 4.63 -13.29 9.03
N GLY A 85 5.13 -12.46 8.10
CA GLY A 85 4.34 -11.41 7.47
C GLY A 85 3.16 -11.95 6.67
N LEU A 86 3.36 -13.06 5.96
CA LEU A 86 2.30 -13.79 5.25
C LEU A 86 1.27 -14.39 6.23
N ALA A 87 1.73 -15.06 7.28
CA ALA A 87 0.85 -15.61 8.31
C ALA A 87 -0.02 -14.51 8.93
N HIS A 88 0.59 -13.39 9.33
CA HIS A 88 -0.12 -12.23 9.88
C HIS A 88 -1.14 -11.64 8.88
N ALA A 89 -0.75 -11.44 7.62
CA ALA A 89 -1.61 -10.86 6.60
C ALA A 89 -2.86 -11.72 6.31
N LEU A 90 -2.72 -13.05 6.43
CA LEU A 90 -3.80 -14.01 6.20
C LEU A 90 -4.51 -14.48 7.48
N GLY A 91 -4.09 -14.01 8.66
CA GLY A 91 -4.64 -14.47 9.94
C GLY A 91 -4.37 -15.96 10.23
N LEU A 92 -3.24 -16.49 9.75
CA LEU A 92 -2.78 -17.86 10.00
C LEU A 92 -1.83 -17.90 11.21
N ALA A 93 -1.63 -19.10 11.76
CA ALA A 93 -0.65 -19.31 12.82
C ALA A 93 0.77 -19.00 12.30
N GLU A 94 1.55 -18.25 13.09
CA GLU A 94 2.95 -18.02 12.78
C GLU A 94 3.75 -19.34 12.88
N PRO A 95 4.73 -19.56 11.98
CA PRO A 95 5.60 -20.73 12.07
C PRO A 95 6.52 -20.58 13.28
N ALA A 96 6.63 -21.64 14.11
CA ALA A 96 7.49 -21.62 15.28
C ALA A 96 8.96 -21.76 14.90
N SER A 97 9.23 -22.47 13.80
CA SER A 97 10.56 -22.71 13.25
C SER A 97 10.52 -22.79 11.72
N ASP A 98 11.69 -22.81 11.07
CA ASP A 98 11.80 -22.79 9.61
C ASP A 98 11.20 -24.05 8.94
N ASP A 99 11.16 -25.19 9.62
CA ASP A 99 10.53 -26.45 9.16
C ASP A 99 8.99 -26.42 9.18
N ASP A 100 8.39 -25.47 9.88
CA ASP A 100 6.94 -25.22 9.82
C ASP A 100 6.56 -24.41 8.56
N VAL A 101 7.51 -23.68 7.97
CA VAL A 101 7.23 -22.76 6.86
C VAL A 101 6.62 -23.46 5.64
N PRO A 102 7.10 -24.62 5.17
CA PRO A 102 6.45 -25.34 4.07
C PRO A 102 4.96 -25.63 4.29
N ARG A 103 4.56 -26.00 5.52
CA ARG A 103 3.15 -26.21 5.87
C ARG A 103 2.37 -24.91 5.81
N LEU A 104 2.95 -23.81 6.33
CA LEU A 104 2.34 -22.49 6.22
C LEU A 104 2.12 -22.09 4.76
N LEU A 105 3.07 -22.37 3.84
CA LEU A 105 2.90 -22.03 2.42
C LEU A 105 1.71 -22.76 1.79
N GLN A 106 1.49 -24.03 2.14
CA GLN A 106 0.31 -24.80 1.69
C GLN A 106 -0.99 -24.22 2.24
N GLN A 107 -1.01 -23.85 3.52
CA GLN A 107 -2.17 -23.20 4.16
C GLN A 107 -2.48 -21.85 3.53
N ALA A 108 -1.45 -21.02 3.31
CA ALA A 108 -1.57 -19.71 2.70
C ALA A 108 -2.07 -19.80 1.24
N ALA A 109 -1.50 -20.70 0.45
CA ALA A 109 -1.96 -20.97 -0.91
C ALA A 109 -3.43 -21.42 -0.93
N GLY A 110 -3.82 -22.33 -0.04
CA GLY A 110 -5.21 -22.78 0.12
C GLY A 110 -6.16 -21.63 0.46
N ALA A 111 -5.79 -20.78 1.42
CA ALA A 111 -6.59 -19.62 1.83
C ALA A 111 -6.75 -18.58 0.69
N LEU A 112 -5.67 -18.31 -0.07
CA LEU A 112 -5.70 -17.39 -1.21
C LEU A 112 -6.54 -17.93 -2.37
N VAL A 113 -6.44 -19.23 -2.68
CA VAL A 113 -7.28 -19.90 -3.69
C VAL A 113 -8.74 -19.90 -3.26
N ALA A 114 -9.03 -20.17 -1.98
CA ALA A 114 -10.39 -20.10 -1.43
C ALA A 114 -10.98 -18.68 -1.52
N THR A 115 -10.14 -17.65 -1.33
CA THR A 115 -10.53 -16.25 -1.50
C THR A 115 -10.91 -15.97 -2.95
N CYS A 116 -10.12 -16.43 -3.92
CA CYS A 116 -10.43 -16.31 -5.35
C CYS A 116 -11.80 -16.92 -5.72
N ALA A 117 -12.11 -18.08 -5.15
CA ALA A 117 -13.36 -18.81 -5.37
C ALA A 117 -14.57 -18.18 -4.67
N SER A 118 -14.35 -17.30 -3.67
CA SER A 118 -15.42 -16.69 -2.90
C SER A 118 -16.25 -15.70 -3.73
N ALA A 119 -17.59 -15.80 -3.61
CA ALA A 119 -18.50 -14.82 -4.19
C ALA A 119 -18.34 -13.42 -3.56
N GLY A 120 -17.83 -13.36 -2.32
CA GLY A 120 -17.61 -12.11 -1.57
C GLY A 120 -16.20 -11.52 -1.71
N TRP A 121 -15.41 -11.95 -2.69
CA TRP A 121 -14.07 -11.39 -2.91
C TRP A 121 -14.13 -9.92 -3.36
N ALA A 122 -13.71 -9.02 -2.48
CA ALA A 122 -13.81 -7.57 -2.70
C ALA A 122 -12.98 -7.09 -3.91
N GLU A 123 -11.82 -7.69 -4.14
CA GLU A 123 -10.87 -7.31 -5.21
C GLU A 123 -11.04 -8.15 -6.50
N ARG A 124 -12.22 -8.74 -6.68
CA ARG A 124 -12.56 -9.58 -7.84
C ARG A 124 -12.59 -8.81 -9.16
N GLU A 125 -12.95 -7.53 -9.14
CA GLU A 125 -13.04 -6.72 -10.36
C GLU A 125 -11.71 -6.71 -11.13
N GLY A 126 -11.76 -7.03 -12.42
CA GLY A 126 -10.61 -7.07 -13.32
C GLY A 126 -9.74 -8.32 -13.16
N ALA A 127 -10.07 -9.23 -12.24
CA ALA A 127 -9.28 -10.42 -11.98
C ALA A 127 -9.35 -11.41 -13.14
N TRP A 128 -10.53 -11.57 -13.76
CA TRP A 128 -10.68 -12.52 -14.85
C TRP A 128 -9.85 -12.09 -16.06
N SER A 129 -9.95 -10.82 -16.44
CA SER A 129 -9.21 -10.24 -17.58
C SER A 129 -7.69 -10.29 -17.35
N ALA A 130 -7.24 -9.95 -16.14
CA ALA A 130 -5.83 -10.07 -15.77
C ALA A 130 -5.34 -11.53 -15.81
N LEU A 131 -6.15 -12.47 -15.33
CA LEU A 131 -5.83 -13.90 -15.35
C LEU A 131 -5.68 -14.43 -16.79
N GLN A 132 -6.53 -14.00 -17.73
CA GLN A 132 -6.39 -14.38 -19.15
C GLN A 132 -5.09 -13.85 -19.77
N SER A 133 -4.65 -12.65 -19.40
CA SER A 133 -3.36 -12.09 -19.83
C SER A 133 -2.19 -12.85 -19.20
N LEU A 134 -2.27 -13.13 -17.90
CA LEU A 134 -1.27 -13.88 -17.15
C LEU A 134 -1.14 -15.34 -17.64
N ALA A 135 -2.25 -15.97 -18.03
CA ALA A 135 -2.25 -17.31 -18.63
C ALA A 135 -1.48 -17.34 -19.97
N ARG A 136 -1.69 -16.34 -20.84
CA ARG A 136 -0.92 -16.18 -22.09
C ARG A 136 0.58 -15.97 -21.85
N LEU A 137 0.92 -15.31 -20.74
CA LEU A 137 2.31 -15.13 -20.28
C LEU A 137 2.88 -16.35 -19.54
N ARG A 138 2.12 -17.45 -19.45
CA ARG A 138 2.50 -18.69 -18.74
C ARG A 138 2.82 -18.45 -17.26
N TRP A 139 2.10 -17.55 -16.60
CA TRP A 139 2.20 -17.36 -15.16
C TRP A 139 1.82 -18.66 -14.42
N PRO A 140 2.68 -19.20 -13.52
CA PRO A 140 2.47 -20.53 -12.92
C PRO A 140 1.12 -20.74 -12.23
N TRP A 141 0.59 -19.70 -11.57
CA TRP A 141 -0.69 -19.76 -10.87
C TRP A 141 -1.91 -19.81 -11.80
N ALA A 142 -1.75 -19.49 -13.09
CA ALA A 142 -2.89 -19.30 -13.98
C ALA A 142 -3.76 -20.57 -14.10
N GLN A 143 -3.13 -21.74 -14.17
CA GLN A 143 -3.85 -23.03 -14.30
C GLN A 143 -4.63 -23.39 -13.03
N ILE A 144 -4.12 -23.01 -11.85
CA ILE A 144 -4.76 -23.28 -10.56
C ILE A 144 -5.95 -22.33 -10.34
N LEU A 145 -5.82 -21.07 -10.76
CA LEU A 145 -6.86 -20.06 -10.54
C LEU A 145 -7.97 -20.07 -11.60
N SER A 146 -7.68 -20.49 -12.83
CA SER A 146 -8.66 -20.44 -13.93
C SER A 146 -9.98 -21.16 -13.63
N PRO A 147 -10.00 -22.35 -13.01
CA PRO A 147 -11.25 -23.02 -12.61
C PRO A 147 -12.03 -22.28 -11.52
N GLN A 148 -11.35 -21.48 -10.69
CA GLN A 148 -11.95 -20.77 -9.55
C GLN A 148 -12.57 -19.42 -9.97
N LEU A 149 -12.22 -18.93 -11.16
CA LEU A 149 -12.58 -17.61 -11.63
C LEU A 149 -13.37 -17.71 -12.96
N PRO A 150 -14.68 -17.97 -12.90
CA PRO A 150 -15.52 -18.03 -14.10
C PRO A 150 -15.57 -16.68 -14.82
N ARG A 151 -15.87 -16.75 -16.12
CA ARG A 151 -16.05 -15.55 -16.95
C ARG A 151 -17.16 -14.67 -16.37
N PRO A 152 -16.92 -13.36 -16.20
CA PRO A 152 -17.92 -12.44 -15.70
C PRO A 152 -19.03 -12.23 -16.74
N GLU A 153 -20.25 -11.96 -16.28
CA GLU A 153 -21.41 -11.68 -17.14
C GLU A 153 -21.24 -10.38 -17.94
N ARG A 154 -20.55 -9.40 -17.34
CA ARG A 154 -20.23 -8.10 -17.95
C ARG A 154 -18.73 -7.99 -18.15
N ALA A 155 -18.31 -7.31 -19.22
CA ALA A 155 -16.91 -7.00 -19.44
C ALA A 155 -16.36 -6.14 -18.29
N GLU A 156 -15.22 -6.53 -17.75
CA GLU A 156 -14.55 -5.79 -16.68
C GLU A 156 -13.92 -4.52 -17.24
N LYS A 157 -13.97 -3.43 -16.46
CA LYS A 157 -13.40 -2.15 -16.88
C LYS A 157 -11.88 -2.21 -16.87
N TRP A 158 -11.27 -1.72 -17.95
CA TRP A 158 -9.82 -1.57 -18.03
C TRP A 158 -9.35 -0.41 -17.14
N LEU A 159 -8.13 -0.51 -16.58
CA LEU A 159 -7.58 0.50 -15.67
C LEU A 159 -7.68 1.92 -16.22
N PHE A 160 -7.21 2.14 -17.46
CA PHE A 160 -7.13 3.47 -18.06
C PHE A 160 -8.50 4.07 -18.37
N SER A 161 -9.54 3.25 -18.51
CA SER A 161 -10.93 3.72 -18.66
C SER A 161 -11.55 4.25 -17.36
N ARG A 162 -10.90 4.05 -16.21
CA ARG A 162 -11.34 4.52 -14.89
C ARG A 162 -10.59 5.76 -14.41
N LEU A 163 -9.51 6.13 -15.10
CA LEU A 163 -8.73 7.30 -14.71
C LEU A 163 -9.57 8.57 -14.96
N PRO A 164 -9.57 9.54 -14.02
CA PRO A 164 -10.23 10.80 -14.26
C PRO A 164 -9.56 11.51 -15.44
N GLU A 165 -10.36 12.11 -16.31
CA GLU A 165 -9.84 13.01 -17.32
C GLU A 165 -9.22 14.22 -16.63
N TRP A 166 -8.00 14.56 -17.04
CA TRP A 166 -7.33 15.75 -16.56
C TRP A 166 -7.73 16.93 -17.43
N GLU A 167 -8.34 17.94 -16.81
CA GLU A 167 -8.66 19.21 -17.46
C GLU A 167 -7.82 20.33 -16.84
N GLU A 168 -7.35 21.24 -17.70
CA GLU A 168 -6.70 22.45 -17.25
C GLU A 168 -7.76 23.35 -16.58
N THR A 169 -7.61 23.54 -15.27
CA THR A 169 -8.51 24.37 -14.48
C THR A 169 -7.97 25.78 -14.38
N ALA A 170 -8.87 26.77 -14.38
CA ALA A 170 -8.49 28.16 -14.18
C ALA A 170 -7.71 28.34 -12.87
N GLU A 171 -6.83 29.34 -12.84
CA GLU A 171 -6.09 29.68 -11.62
C GLU A 171 -7.05 29.96 -10.47
N ARG A 172 -6.71 29.41 -9.29
CA ARG A 172 -7.51 29.65 -8.08
C ARG A 172 -7.43 31.13 -7.70
N ALA A 173 -8.54 31.67 -7.24
CA ALA A 173 -8.57 33.01 -6.66
C ALA A 173 -7.55 33.13 -5.51
N GLN A 174 -7.01 34.34 -5.33
CA GLN A 174 -6.12 34.59 -4.20
C GLN A 174 -6.86 34.36 -2.87
N PRO A 175 -6.19 33.78 -1.86
CA PRO A 175 -6.80 33.60 -0.55
C PRO A 175 -7.25 34.93 0.05
N ALA A 176 -8.41 34.94 0.71
CA ALA A 176 -8.89 36.13 1.41
C ALA A 176 -7.94 36.50 2.57
N GLN A 177 -7.78 37.79 2.81
CA GLN A 177 -7.01 38.28 3.95
C GLN A 177 -7.85 38.16 5.21
N VAL A 178 -7.46 37.25 6.11
CA VAL A 178 -8.18 36.99 7.36
C VAL A 178 -7.20 37.04 8.52
N SER A 179 -7.69 37.46 9.69
CA SER A 179 -6.98 37.40 10.96
C SER A 179 -7.62 36.33 11.83
N LEU A 180 -6.81 35.58 12.56
CA LEU A 180 -7.27 34.59 13.54
C LEU A 180 -7.08 35.15 14.94
N THR A 181 -8.08 35.02 15.81
CA THR A 181 -7.89 35.38 17.23
C THR A 181 -7.31 34.21 18.02
N ALA A 182 -6.71 34.49 19.18
CA ALA A 182 -6.16 33.46 20.04
C ALA A 182 -7.26 32.50 20.53
N GLU A 183 -8.46 33.01 20.80
CA GLU A 183 -9.62 32.23 21.22
C GLU A 183 -10.05 31.26 20.12
N GLU A 184 -10.19 31.73 18.87
CA GLU A 184 -10.60 30.87 17.75
C GLU A 184 -9.58 29.73 17.50
N VAL A 185 -8.29 30.03 17.68
CA VAL A 185 -7.21 29.04 17.51
C VAL A 185 -7.21 28.04 18.66
N ALA A 186 -7.44 28.49 19.89
CA ALA A 186 -7.56 27.61 21.05
C ALA A 186 -8.80 26.69 20.93
N GLU A 187 -9.95 27.23 20.56
CA GLU A 187 -11.17 26.45 20.30
C GLU A 187 -10.96 25.43 19.18
N ARG A 188 -10.32 25.83 18.07
CA ARG A 188 -9.99 24.89 17.00
C ARG A 188 -9.05 23.80 17.49
N LEU A 189 -8.02 24.14 18.28
CA LEU A 189 -7.10 23.15 18.84
C LEU A 189 -7.85 22.14 19.72
N GLU A 190 -8.74 22.60 20.61
CA GLU A 190 -9.56 21.73 21.48
C GLU A 190 -10.44 20.77 20.66
N GLN A 191 -11.06 21.26 19.59
CA GLN A 191 -11.82 20.43 18.65
C GLN A 191 -10.95 19.34 18.02
N LEU A 192 -9.72 19.67 17.61
CA LEU A 192 -8.79 18.71 17.00
C LEU A 192 -8.20 17.71 18.00
N THR A 193 -7.96 18.12 19.24
CA THR A 193 -7.42 17.21 20.27
C THR A 193 -8.49 16.24 20.77
N GLY A 194 -9.75 16.67 20.84
CA GLY A 194 -10.87 15.90 21.37
C GLY A 194 -11.09 16.12 22.86
N GLN A 195 -12.27 15.74 23.36
CA GLN A 195 -12.73 16.06 24.72
C GLN A 195 -11.97 15.33 25.84
N ASP A 196 -11.40 14.16 25.56
CA ASP A 196 -10.65 13.35 26.53
C ASP A 196 -9.14 13.65 26.54
N ALA A 197 -8.69 14.62 25.74
CA ALA A 197 -7.27 14.93 25.63
C ALA A 197 -6.77 15.76 26.82
N GLU A 198 -5.56 15.42 27.29
CA GLU A 198 -4.83 16.24 28.26
C GLU A 198 -4.60 17.64 27.70
N GLN A 199 -5.04 18.65 28.46
CA GLN A 199 -4.80 20.06 28.12
C GLN A 199 -3.35 20.44 28.43
N ARG A 200 -2.59 20.76 27.38
CA ARG A 200 -1.17 21.11 27.48
C ARG A 200 -0.96 22.58 27.15
N GLU A 201 -0.60 23.36 28.16
CA GLU A 201 -0.36 24.80 27.99
C GLU A 201 0.68 25.10 26.90
N GLY A 202 1.78 24.33 26.85
CA GLY A 202 2.81 24.50 25.82
C GLY A 202 2.30 24.26 24.39
N GLN A 203 1.31 23.37 24.21
CA GLN A 203 0.69 23.13 22.91
C GLN A 203 -0.22 24.29 22.50
N ARG A 204 -1.01 24.81 23.46
CA ARG A 204 -1.89 25.96 23.24
C ARG A 204 -1.09 27.21 22.89
N LEU A 205 -0.05 27.52 23.66
CA LEU A 205 0.86 28.64 23.39
C LEU A 205 1.49 28.49 22.01
N TYR A 206 2.00 27.30 21.67
CA TYR A 206 2.57 27.03 20.35
C TYR A 206 1.56 27.28 19.21
N ALA A 207 0.31 26.87 19.37
CA ALA A 207 -0.73 27.07 18.36
C ALA A 207 -1.10 28.55 18.17
N VAL A 208 -1.27 29.29 19.26
CA VAL A 208 -1.54 30.73 19.24
C VAL A 208 -0.39 31.48 18.58
N GLU A 209 0.86 31.16 18.92
CA GLU A 209 2.03 31.77 18.28
C GLU A 209 2.10 31.44 16.78
N ALA A 210 1.80 30.20 16.39
CA ALA A 210 1.76 29.79 14.99
C ALA A 210 0.67 30.51 14.19
N ALA A 211 -0.39 31.03 14.82
CA ALA A 211 -1.44 31.78 14.16
C ALA A 211 -0.94 33.09 13.53
N HIS A 212 0.11 33.70 14.10
CA HIS A 212 0.71 34.93 13.57
C HIS A 212 1.27 34.76 12.14
N LEU A 213 1.64 33.55 11.75
CA LEU A 213 2.07 33.24 10.38
C LEU A 213 1.00 33.53 9.32
N PHE A 214 -0.27 33.48 9.72
CA PHE A 214 -1.42 33.61 8.84
C PHE A 214 -2.01 35.02 8.80
N ALA A 215 -1.49 35.95 9.61
CA ALA A 215 -1.97 37.33 9.62
C ALA A 215 -1.73 38.02 8.27
N PRO A 216 -2.57 39.00 7.88
CA PRO A 216 -2.36 39.79 6.67
C PRO A 216 -0.94 40.39 6.64
N ARG A 217 -0.30 40.32 5.46
CA ARG A 217 1.04 40.90 5.29
C ARG A 217 0.93 42.42 5.20
N PRO A 218 1.83 43.18 5.84
CA PRO A 218 1.82 44.64 5.74
C PRO A 218 2.25 45.14 4.35
N ARG A 219 3.05 44.34 3.63
CA ARG A 219 3.47 44.58 2.23
C ARG A 219 3.89 43.28 1.54
N GLU A 220 3.92 43.28 0.23
CA GLU A 220 4.13 42.08 -0.61
C GLU A 220 5.40 41.28 -0.26
N ALA A 221 6.55 41.96 -0.13
CA ALA A 221 7.84 41.32 0.17
C ALA A 221 8.15 41.24 1.68
N ALA A 222 7.13 41.03 2.53
CA ALA A 222 7.29 40.87 3.98
C ALA A 222 6.48 39.67 4.49
N PRO A 223 7.00 38.43 4.34
CA PRO A 223 6.36 37.26 4.90
C PRO A 223 6.49 37.24 6.43
N HIS A 224 5.51 36.62 7.10
CA HIS A 224 5.64 36.26 8.50
C HIS A 224 6.51 35.00 8.62
N ILE A 225 7.48 35.02 9.53
CA ILE A 225 8.38 33.89 9.78
C ILE A 225 8.40 33.64 11.29
N LEU A 226 8.15 32.37 11.67
CA LEU A 226 8.21 31.91 13.05
C LEU A 226 9.22 30.77 13.13
N LEU A 227 10.19 30.91 14.03
CA LEU A 227 11.08 29.83 14.43
C LEU A 227 10.68 29.36 15.83
N ALA A 228 9.95 28.27 15.90
CA ALA A 228 9.46 27.72 17.16
C ALA A 228 10.13 26.37 17.49
N GLN A 229 10.83 26.31 18.62
CA GLN A 229 11.34 25.06 19.16
C GLN A 229 10.26 24.42 20.03
N ALA A 230 9.96 23.16 19.77
CA ALA A 230 8.96 22.43 20.52
C ALA A 230 9.43 21.02 20.86
N GLY A 231 9.27 20.66 22.15
CA GLY A 231 9.70 19.38 22.70
C GLY A 231 9.04 18.18 22.01
N THR A 232 9.60 16.99 22.23
CA THR A 232 8.92 15.74 21.85
C THR A 232 7.65 15.56 22.68
N GLY A 233 6.61 14.97 22.09
CA GLY A 233 5.36 14.67 22.81
C GLY A 233 4.40 15.85 23.03
N ILE A 234 4.79 17.11 22.80
CA ILE A 234 3.92 18.26 23.10
C ILE A 234 2.69 18.40 22.18
N GLY A 235 2.53 17.57 21.16
CA GLY A 235 1.43 17.69 20.19
C GLY A 235 1.67 18.73 19.08
N LYS A 236 2.93 18.92 18.66
CA LYS A 236 3.37 19.85 17.59
C LYS A 236 2.47 19.85 16.35
N THR A 237 2.13 18.65 15.87
CA THR A 237 1.33 18.46 14.66
C THR A 237 -0.01 19.18 14.75
N LEU A 238 -0.79 18.91 15.80
CA LEU A 238 -2.07 19.60 16.00
C LEU A 238 -1.87 21.08 16.33
N GLY A 239 -0.77 21.42 17.00
CA GLY A 239 -0.40 22.80 17.31
C GLY A 239 -0.33 23.71 16.07
N TYR A 240 0.33 23.28 15.00
CA TYR A 240 0.33 24.07 13.75
C TYR A 240 -0.86 23.77 12.83
N LEU A 241 -1.49 22.58 12.92
CA LEU A 241 -2.67 22.26 12.10
C LEU A 241 -3.92 23.03 12.55
N ALA A 242 -4.04 23.39 13.83
CA ALA A 242 -5.16 24.18 14.33
C ALA A 242 -5.28 25.55 13.63
N PRO A 243 -4.29 26.47 13.72
CA PRO A 243 -4.38 27.73 13.01
C PRO A 243 -4.36 27.56 11.49
N ALA A 244 -3.63 26.57 10.95
CA ALA A 244 -3.57 26.31 9.51
C ALA A 244 -4.93 25.90 8.91
N SER A 245 -5.66 25.00 9.58
CA SER A 245 -6.97 24.54 9.14
C SER A 245 -8.02 25.64 9.24
N LEU A 246 -8.01 26.39 10.34
CA LEU A 246 -8.89 27.55 10.53
C LEU A 246 -8.63 28.63 9.48
N TRP A 247 -7.37 28.96 9.20
CA TRP A 247 -7.02 29.91 8.14
C TRP A 247 -7.45 29.42 6.76
N ALA A 248 -7.18 28.16 6.42
CA ALA A 248 -7.54 27.59 5.12
C ALA A 248 -9.06 27.62 4.89
N GLU A 249 -9.85 27.35 5.92
CA GLU A 249 -11.31 27.41 5.89
C GLU A 249 -11.82 28.85 5.67
N LYS A 250 -11.31 29.82 6.44
CA LYS A 250 -11.76 31.22 6.37
C LYS A 250 -11.27 31.95 5.12
N SER A 251 -10.06 31.65 4.66
CA SER A 251 -9.43 32.34 3.52
C SER A 251 -9.70 31.69 2.17
N GLY A 252 -10.08 30.40 2.15
CA GLY A 252 -10.07 29.58 0.94
C GLY A 252 -8.65 29.23 0.44
N GLY A 253 -7.61 29.53 1.24
CA GLY A 253 -6.22 29.33 0.89
C GLY A 253 -5.72 27.90 1.05
N THR A 254 -4.56 27.61 0.45
CA THR A 254 -3.89 26.30 0.55
C THR A 254 -2.67 26.41 1.46
N VAL A 255 -2.58 25.52 2.46
CA VAL A 255 -1.43 25.41 3.36
C VAL A 255 -0.53 24.25 2.91
N TRP A 256 0.78 24.51 2.93
CA TRP A 256 1.80 23.51 2.62
C TRP A 256 2.55 23.13 3.90
N VAL A 257 2.56 21.83 4.21
CA VAL A 257 3.33 21.29 5.33
C VAL A 257 4.44 20.41 4.77
N SER A 258 5.68 20.82 4.99
CA SER A 258 6.87 20.06 4.59
C SER A 258 7.44 19.29 5.77
N THR A 259 7.89 18.05 5.54
CA THR A 259 8.51 17.20 6.58
C THR A 259 9.58 16.31 5.97
N PHE A 260 10.47 15.79 6.83
CA PHE A 260 11.72 15.17 6.38
C PHE A 260 11.54 13.72 5.87
N THR A 261 10.64 12.93 6.45
CA THR A 261 10.53 11.49 6.13
C THR A 261 9.13 11.08 5.68
N LYS A 262 9.04 10.00 4.89
CA LYS A 262 7.76 9.41 4.45
C LYS A 262 6.90 8.93 5.63
N ASN A 263 7.52 8.40 6.68
CA ASN A 263 6.82 8.01 7.91
C ASN A 263 6.12 9.21 8.54
N LEU A 264 6.81 10.35 8.62
CA LEU A 264 6.21 11.58 9.13
C LEU A 264 5.08 12.06 8.22
N GLN A 265 5.23 12.01 6.89
CA GLN A 265 4.15 12.37 5.96
C GLN A 265 2.88 11.52 6.19
N ARG A 266 3.02 10.20 6.39
CA ARG A 266 1.88 9.32 6.71
C ARG A 266 1.22 9.68 8.04
N GLN A 267 2.02 9.94 9.07
CA GLN A 267 1.50 10.39 10.37
C GLN A 267 0.73 11.71 10.20
N LEU A 268 1.28 12.68 9.46
CA LEU A 268 0.60 13.95 9.19
C LEU A 268 -0.71 13.78 8.44
N ARG A 269 -0.76 12.89 7.45
CA ARG A 269 -1.99 12.57 6.72
C ARG A 269 -3.04 11.93 7.61
N GLN A 270 -2.64 11.11 8.58
CA GLN A 270 -3.57 10.53 9.54
C GLN A 270 -4.11 11.61 10.49
N GLU A 271 -3.25 12.47 11.03
CA GLU A 271 -3.64 13.56 11.92
C GLU A 271 -4.49 14.62 11.21
N SER A 272 -4.26 14.87 9.91
CA SER A 272 -5.04 15.85 9.15
C SER A 272 -6.51 15.45 9.00
N ARG A 273 -6.86 14.16 9.16
CA ARG A 273 -8.26 13.70 9.19
C ARG A 273 -9.05 14.26 10.39
N ARG A 274 -8.36 14.76 11.42
CA ARG A 274 -9.02 15.48 12.52
C ARG A 274 -9.49 16.87 12.10
N ALA A 275 -8.80 17.48 11.15
CA ALA A 275 -9.05 18.86 10.72
C ALA A 275 -9.90 18.96 9.46
N TRP A 276 -9.88 17.95 8.59
CA TRP A 276 -10.68 17.92 7.38
C TRP A 276 -11.37 16.56 7.21
N PRO A 277 -12.59 16.54 6.64
CA PRO A 277 -13.24 15.29 6.27
C PRO A 277 -12.43 14.57 5.17
N GLU A 278 -12.70 13.28 4.95
CA GLU A 278 -12.01 12.53 3.90
C GLU A 278 -12.28 13.10 2.49
N ARG A 279 -13.50 13.59 2.26
CA ARG A 279 -13.91 14.27 1.03
C ARG A 279 -14.71 15.52 1.35
N ARG A 280 -14.55 16.54 0.52
CA ARG A 280 -15.41 17.72 0.49
C ARG A 280 -16.77 17.37 -0.15
N ALA A 281 -17.72 18.30 -0.07
CA ALA A 281 -19.05 18.15 -0.66
C ALA A 281 -19.02 17.90 -2.18
N ASP A 282 -17.99 18.39 -2.87
CA ASP A 282 -17.74 18.18 -4.31
C ASP A 282 -17.02 16.85 -4.62
N GLY A 283 -16.74 16.01 -3.60
CA GLY A 283 -16.02 14.74 -3.74
C GLY A 283 -14.50 14.85 -3.76
N SER A 284 -13.93 16.07 -3.81
CA SER A 284 -12.48 16.29 -3.82
C SER A 284 -11.86 16.01 -2.44
N GLN A 285 -10.58 15.61 -2.45
CA GLN A 285 -9.83 15.39 -1.21
C GLN A 285 -9.26 16.73 -0.70
N PRO A 286 -9.56 17.15 0.55
CA PRO A 286 -9.07 18.41 1.08
C PRO A 286 -7.56 18.39 1.40
N VAL A 287 -7.00 17.19 1.60
CA VAL A 287 -5.58 16.99 1.90
C VAL A 287 -5.00 15.99 0.91
N VAL A 288 -3.94 16.41 0.21
CA VAL A 288 -3.19 15.59 -0.75
C VAL A 288 -1.73 15.49 -0.35
N VAL A 289 -1.11 14.34 -0.61
CA VAL A 289 0.33 14.13 -0.39
C VAL A 289 1.05 14.35 -1.71
N ARG A 290 2.15 15.10 -1.68
CA ARG A 290 3.01 15.34 -2.84
C ARG A 290 4.40 14.80 -2.57
N LYS A 291 4.88 13.95 -3.49
CA LYS A 291 6.24 13.39 -3.52
C LYS A 291 6.87 13.63 -4.89
N GLY A 292 8.16 13.37 -5.02
CA GLY A 292 8.81 13.38 -6.33
C GLY A 292 8.19 12.35 -7.28
N ARG A 293 8.16 12.65 -8.57
CA ARG A 293 7.53 11.81 -9.61
C ARG A 293 8.05 10.37 -9.61
N GLU A 294 9.31 10.16 -9.24
CA GLU A 294 9.97 8.86 -9.14
C GLU A 294 9.36 7.93 -8.08
N ASN A 295 8.50 8.45 -7.20
CA ASN A 295 7.79 7.65 -6.20
C ASN A 295 6.45 7.09 -6.74
N TYR A 296 5.95 7.61 -7.86
CA TYR A 296 4.66 7.23 -8.42
C TYR A 296 4.81 6.33 -9.64
N LEU A 297 3.83 5.46 -9.85
CA LEU A 297 3.72 4.64 -11.05
C LEU A 297 3.56 5.53 -12.30
N CYS A 298 4.41 5.31 -13.29
CA CYS A 298 4.24 5.92 -14.61
C CYS A 298 3.16 5.16 -15.41
N LEU A 299 2.00 5.78 -15.59
CA LEU A 299 0.88 5.18 -16.32
C LEU A 299 1.22 4.90 -17.79
N LEU A 300 2.01 5.76 -18.44
CA LEU A 300 2.48 5.56 -19.81
C LEU A 300 3.36 4.30 -19.92
N ASN A 301 4.36 4.16 -19.04
CA ASN A 301 5.22 2.98 -19.05
C ASN A 301 4.44 1.70 -18.73
N LEU A 302 3.40 1.79 -17.88
CA LEU A 302 2.53 0.66 -17.60
C LEU A 302 1.71 0.29 -18.83
N GLU A 303 1.15 1.26 -19.54
CA GLU A 303 0.40 1.02 -20.78
C GLU A 303 1.28 0.32 -21.83
N ASP A 304 2.47 0.85 -22.09
CA ASP A 304 3.45 0.24 -22.99
C ASP A 304 3.80 -1.19 -22.58
N ALA A 305 3.99 -1.44 -21.27
CA ALA A 305 4.28 -2.77 -20.76
C ALA A 305 3.12 -3.75 -20.98
N LEU A 306 1.87 -3.30 -20.82
CA LEU A 306 0.67 -4.11 -21.04
C LEU A 306 0.39 -4.36 -22.53
N GLN A 307 0.85 -3.47 -23.42
CA GLN A 307 0.74 -3.61 -24.89
C GLN A 307 1.85 -4.45 -25.51
N GLY A 308 2.73 -5.05 -24.71
CA GLY A 308 3.77 -5.98 -25.18
C GLY A 308 5.16 -5.37 -25.30
N GLY A 309 5.40 -4.17 -24.78
CA GLY A 309 6.75 -3.63 -24.65
C GLY A 309 7.66 -4.43 -23.71
N PHE A 310 7.08 -5.32 -22.89
CA PHE A 310 7.76 -6.11 -21.87
C PHE A 310 7.59 -7.61 -22.16
N GLY A 311 8.61 -8.41 -21.83
CA GLY A 311 8.60 -9.87 -21.98
C GLY A 311 8.89 -10.63 -20.68
N GLY A 312 8.57 -11.93 -20.68
CA GLY A 312 8.89 -12.83 -19.56
C GLY A 312 8.34 -12.36 -18.21
N ARG A 313 9.18 -12.40 -17.16
CA ARG A 313 8.80 -12.01 -15.80
C ARG A 313 8.36 -10.56 -15.68
N ALA A 314 8.94 -9.65 -16.47
CA ALA A 314 8.60 -8.24 -16.44
C ALA A 314 7.15 -8.00 -16.91
N ALA A 315 6.67 -8.77 -17.89
CA ALA A 315 5.28 -8.72 -18.36
C ALA A 315 4.29 -9.26 -17.32
N ILE A 316 4.64 -10.33 -16.60
CA ILE A 316 3.84 -10.85 -15.48
C ILE A 316 3.72 -9.80 -14.38
N LEU A 317 4.84 -9.19 -13.99
CA LEU A 317 4.87 -8.13 -13.00
C LEU A 317 4.04 -6.93 -13.45
N ALA A 318 4.07 -6.54 -14.73
CA ALA A 318 3.23 -5.46 -15.26
C ALA A 318 1.73 -5.73 -15.06
N GLN A 319 1.27 -6.97 -15.26
CA GLN A 319 -0.14 -7.33 -15.00
C GLN A 319 -0.49 -7.26 -13.50
N LEU A 320 0.42 -7.70 -12.62
CA LEU A 320 0.23 -7.59 -11.16
C LEU A 320 0.23 -6.11 -10.72
N VAL A 321 1.11 -5.29 -11.28
CA VAL A 321 1.16 -3.83 -11.05
C VAL A 321 -0.10 -3.14 -11.59
N ALA A 322 -0.64 -3.56 -12.73
CA ALA A 322 -1.89 -3.03 -13.25
C ALA A 322 -3.08 -3.35 -12.33
N ARG A 323 -3.12 -4.58 -11.77
CA ARG A 323 -4.09 -4.91 -10.71
C ARG A 323 -3.86 -4.05 -9.49
N TRP A 324 -2.63 -3.92 -8.99
CA TRP A 324 -2.32 -3.03 -7.87
C TRP A 324 -2.78 -1.58 -8.12
N ALA A 325 -2.51 -1.03 -9.31
CA ALA A 325 -2.86 0.34 -9.66
C ALA A 325 -4.39 0.57 -9.68
N ALA A 326 -5.18 -0.44 -10.01
CA ALA A 326 -6.64 -0.37 -9.98
C ALA A 326 -7.23 -0.27 -8.57
N PHE A 327 -6.48 -0.69 -7.54
CA PHE A 327 -6.92 -0.69 -6.14
C PHE A 327 -6.09 0.26 -5.25
N SER A 328 -4.97 0.78 -5.77
CA SER A 328 -4.14 1.76 -5.10
C SER A 328 -4.90 3.08 -4.96
N GLN A 329 -4.67 3.77 -3.84
CA GLN A 329 -5.34 5.03 -3.56
C GLN A 329 -4.80 6.19 -4.42
N ASP A 330 -3.48 6.21 -4.65
CA ASP A 330 -2.77 7.36 -5.21
C ASP A 330 -1.62 6.99 -6.15
N GLY A 331 -1.39 5.69 -6.40
CA GLY A 331 -0.33 5.23 -7.29
C GLY A 331 1.09 5.39 -6.73
N ASP A 332 1.25 5.58 -5.42
CA ASP A 332 2.55 5.63 -4.76
C ASP A 332 3.17 4.23 -4.58
N MET A 333 4.33 4.00 -5.19
CA MET A 333 5.01 2.70 -5.17
C MET A 333 5.96 2.51 -3.98
N ILE A 334 6.32 3.58 -3.26
CA ILE A 334 7.37 3.56 -2.22
C ILE A 334 6.78 3.88 -0.82
N GLY A 335 5.45 3.90 -0.73
CA GLY A 335 4.67 3.80 0.50
C GLY A 335 4.36 5.10 1.21
#